data_AF-A0A7J5VBR7-F1
#
_entry.id   AF-A0A7J5VBR7-F1
#
_cell.length_a   1.000
_cell.length_b   1.000
_cell.length_c   1.000
_cell.angle_alpha   90.00
_cell.angle_beta   90.00
_cell.angle_gamma   90.00
#
_symmetry.space_group_name_H-M   'P 1'
#
loop_
_entity.id
_entity.type
_entity.pdbx_description
1 polymer ?
#
loop_
_entity_poly.entity_id
_entity_poly.type
_entity_poly.pdbx_seq_one_letter_code
_entity_poly.pdbx_strand_id
1 'polypeptide(L)'
;MCKTFQKQYFSFVLIMFLLFSGTQNSWAAFTIDDEKKLGKEIYDKLEKNNFLVQDKRLNAYITEIGNRLLAQSNKASFDFTFSIFNSSGINAFATPGGYIYVNKGLITAVANEAQLAGVIAHEIAHANSRHVASIMEKSQKLNIAMLAAIIAGAFLGGGGEATAAIAAFSMAGATSITLKYQREHEEEADRLGIGYLVDAGYYPAAIVEFLKLIKQHEFLSKTIPSYLRTHPGTDDRIFYLDGLLQTQYRRVGGAGNIMGNFLRMQALIVLDLNDLNKHRKQLMESLQKDPRNVDLLYALALTEDQLGHASAALKNMNKALTITPQDEDIQKSIGLIYLKTGNTGQARFHLLQAARINPASEQITLALGKAHFAAGDFQNALDCFLKLRDKKFDDIDINYQIAMSYGRLNQQGESHYYFGLYFKKEKKKESALFHFRQALNYYPEGTPRAVAIHDALNELNADKPKKPDKKSDPPQKASE
;
A
#
# COMPACT_ATOMS: atom_id res chain seq x y z
N MET A 1 7.06 -79.21 18.49
CA MET A 1 6.06 -78.22 18.04
C MET A 1 6.26 -76.79 18.59
N CYS A 2 7.08 -76.54 19.62
CA CYS A 2 7.18 -75.18 20.21
C CYS A 2 8.13 -74.19 19.50
N LYS A 3 9.10 -74.64 18.68
CA LYS A 3 10.08 -73.76 18.03
C LYS A 3 9.60 -73.13 16.70
N THR A 4 8.57 -73.67 16.07
CA THR A 4 8.02 -73.15 14.80
C THR A 4 7.07 -71.97 15.02
N PHE A 5 6.28 -71.98 16.10
CA PHE A 5 5.38 -70.87 16.45
C PHE A 5 6.12 -69.57 16.80
N GLN A 6 7.29 -69.67 17.46
CA GLN A 6 8.07 -68.50 17.87
C GLN A 6 8.73 -67.76 16.69
N LYS A 7 9.12 -68.49 15.63
CA LYS A 7 9.66 -67.88 14.39
C LYS A 7 8.58 -67.20 13.55
N GLN A 8 7.35 -67.72 13.55
CA GLN A 8 6.23 -67.11 12.84
C GLN A 8 5.79 -65.80 13.49
N TYR A 9 5.75 -65.72 14.82
CA TYR A 9 5.45 -64.47 15.54
C TYR A 9 6.51 -63.39 15.32
N PHE A 10 7.80 -63.75 15.34
CA PHE A 10 8.88 -62.79 15.10
C PHE A 10 8.85 -62.24 13.66
N SER A 11 8.55 -63.10 12.69
CA SER A 11 8.40 -62.69 11.29
C SER A 11 7.18 -61.79 11.10
N PHE A 12 6.07 -62.07 11.78
CA PHE A 12 4.84 -61.27 11.69
C PHE A 12 5.00 -59.88 12.34
N VAL A 13 5.69 -59.79 13.48
CA VAL A 13 6.01 -58.51 14.14
C VAL A 13 7.00 -57.69 13.31
N LEU A 14 8.02 -58.32 12.70
CA LEU A 14 8.95 -57.64 11.80
C LEU A 14 8.27 -57.10 10.54
N ILE A 15 7.33 -57.88 9.96
CA ILE A 15 6.53 -57.45 8.80
C ILE A 15 5.57 -56.32 9.19
N MET A 16 4.94 -56.37 10.38
CA MET A 16 4.13 -55.26 10.89
C MET A 16 4.96 -54.00 11.15
N PHE A 17 6.18 -54.14 11.67
CA PHE A 17 7.09 -53.01 11.89
C PHE A 17 7.55 -52.39 10.57
N LEU A 18 7.81 -53.22 9.54
CA LEU A 18 8.16 -52.77 8.18
C LEU A 18 6.95 -52.15 7.44
N LEU A 19 5.73 -52.63 7.67
CA LEU A 19 4.51 -52.04 7.11
C LEU A 19 4.13 -50.70 7.77
N PHE A 20 4.52 -50.47 9.03
CA PHE A 20 4.33 -49.18 9.71
C PHE A 20 5.50 -48.18 9.55
N SER A 21 6.65 -48.61 9.03
CA SER A 21 7.79 -47.73 8.74
C SER A 21 7.88 -47.28 7.27
N GLY A 22 6.92 -47.71 6.44
CA GLY A 22 6.90 -47.47 4.99
C GLY A 22 6.11 -46.26 4.49
N THR A 23 5.37 -45.53 5.33
CA THR A 23 4.82 -44.23 4.93
C THR A 23 5.78 -43.14 5.36
N GLN A 24 6.84 -42.91 4.58
CA GLN A 24 7.37 -41.56 4.51
C GLN A 24 6.19 -40.71 4.06
N ASN A 25 5.69 -39.84 4.94
CA ASN A 25 4.82 -38.76 4.50
C ASN A 25 5.58 -38.10 3.34
N SER A 26 5.02 -38.12 2.15
CA SER A 26 5.51 -37.32 1.04
C SER A 26 5.20 -35.88 1.44
N TRP A 27 6.15 -35.21 2.10
CA TRP A 27 5.99 -33.80 2.45
C TRP A 27 5.99 -33.05 1.12
N ALA A 28 4.83 -32.55 0.71
CA ALA A 28 4.78 -31.62 -0.41
C ALA A 28 5.60 -30.39 0.00
N ALA A 29 6.77 -30.21 -0.61
CA ALA A 29 7.60 -29.02 -0.42
C ALA A 29 6.79 -27.78 -0.80
N PHE A 30 6.98 -26.66 -0.11
CA PHE A 30 6.29 -25.42 -0.43
C PHE A 30 6.93 -24.85 -1.70
N THR A 31 6.26 -25.04 -2.84
CA THR A 31 6.83 -24.76 -4.15
C THR A 31 6.83 -23.27 -4.46
N ILE A 32 7.60 -22.86 -5.48
CA ILE A 32 7.57 -21.48 -5.99
C ILE A 32 6.16 -21.08 -6.46
N ASP A 33 5.40 -22.02 -7.04
CA ASP A 33 4.05 -21.74 -7.48
C ASP A 33 3.08 -21.58 -6.30
N ASP A 34 3.27 -22.35 -5.22
CA ASP A 34 2.53 -22.15 -3.97
C ASP A 34 2.83 -20.78 -3.36
N GLU A 35 4.10 -20.36 -3.37
CA GLU A 35 4.52 -19.02 -2.92
C GLU A 35 3.85 -17.91 -3.73
N LYS A 36 3.89 -17.99 -5.06
CA LYS A 36 3.25 -17.00 -5.95
C LYS A 36 1.76 -16.90 -5.70
N LYS A 37 1.07 -18.04 -5.63
CA LYS A 37 -0.38 -18.09 -5.42
C LYS A 37 -0.76 -17.50 -4.07
N LEU A 38 -0.04 -17.88 -3.02
CA LEU A 38 -0.29 -17.40 -1.66
C LEU A 38 0.03 -15.91 -1.50
N GLY A 39 1.18 -15.47 -2.00
CA GLY A 39 1.59 -14.07 -2.00
C GLY A 39 0.55 -13.18 -2.66
N LYS A 40 0.07 -13.59 -3.84
CA LYS A 40 -0.99 -12.90 -4.56
C LYS A 40 -2.29 -12.81 -3.75
N GLU A 41 -2.71 -13.90 -3.13
CA GLU A 41 -3.95 -13.90 -2.33
C GLU A 41 -3.84 -12.97 -1.11
N ILE A 42 -2.68 -12.93 -0.47
CA ILE A 42 -2.40 -11.99 0.64
C ILE A 42 -2.44 -10.55 0.11
N TYR A 43 -1.74 -10.25 -0.98
CA TYR A 43 -1.69 -8.93 -1.58
C TYR A 43 -3.10 -8.41 -1.94
N ASP A 44 -3.88 -9.21 -2.66
CA ASP A 44 -5.24 -8.85 -3.07
C ASP A 44 -6.15 -8.59 -1.85
N LYS A 45 -5.96 -9.33 -0.74
CA LYS A 45 -6.66 -9.09 0.52
C LYS A 45 -6.20 -7.80 1.20
N LEU A 46 -4.90 -7.49 1.21
CA LEU A 46 -4.39 -6.24 1.81
C LEU A 46 -4.87 -5.01 1.03
N GLU A 47 -4.81 -5.07 -0.29
CA GLU A 47 -5.29 -4.02 -1.19
C GLU A 47 -6.79 -3.78 -1.00
N LYS A 48 -7.61 -4.85 -1.05
CA LYS A 48 -9.07 -4.76 -0.91
C LYS A 48 -9.53 -4.17 0.43
N ASN A 49 -8.75 -4.35 1.49
CA ASN A 49 -9.06 -3.84 2.83
C ASN A 49 -8.36 -2.50 3.14
N ASN A 50 -7.81 -1.81 2.14
CA ASN A 50 -7.15 -0.50 2.28
C ASN A 50 -5.95 -0.49 3.27
N PHE A 51 -5.26 -1.63 3.41
CA PHE A 51 -4.01 -1.71 4.17
C PHE A 51 -2.81 -1.19 3.38
N LEU A 52 -2.93 -1.02 2.06
CA LEU A 52 -1.88 -0.48 1.20
C LEU A 52 -2.18 0.96 0.82
N VAL A 53 -1.17 1.83 0.88
CA VAL A 53 -1.27 3.22 0.42
C VAL A 53 -1.34 3.22 -1.11
N GLN A 54 -2.34 3.91 -1.68
CA GLN A 54 -2.61 3.93 -3.12
C GLN A 54 -1.94 5.10 -3.87
N ASP A 55 -1.10 5.88 -3.19
CA ASP A 55 -0.40 7.00 -3.81
C ASP A 55 0.59 6.50 -4.88
N LYS A 56 0.27 6.80 -6.14
CA LYS A 56 1.04 6.38 -7.31
C LYS A 56 2.49 6.87 -7.27
N ARG A 57 2.75 8.07 -6.76
CA ARG A 57 4.11 8.65 -6.73
C ARG A 57 4.95 7.98 -5.66
N LEU A 58 4.38 7.78 -4.47
CA LEU A 58 5.06 7.08 -3.39
C LEU A 58 5.35 5.62 -3.74
N ASN A 59 4.39 4.91 -4.33
CA ASN A 59 4.59 3.53 -4.77
C ASN A 59 5.59 3.44 -5.92
N ALA A 60 5.56 4.36 -6.89
CA ALA A 60 6.57 4.41 -7.95
C ALA A 60 7.98 4.63 -7.39
N TYR A 61 8.12 5.54 -6.42
CA TYR A 61 9.39 5.85 -5.78
C TYR A 61 10.00 4.63 -5.05
N ILE A 62 9.20 3.95 -4.22
CA ILE A 62 9.64 2.72 -3.53
C ILE A 62 9.95 1.62 -4.55
N THR A 63 9.14 1.50 -5.60
CA THR A 63 9.37 0.52 -6.68
C THR A 63 10.67 0.79 -7.43
N GLU A 64 11.03 2.05 -7.66
CA GLU A 64 12.28 2.44 -8.32
C GLU A 64 13.50 2.07 -7.47
N ILE A 65 13.46 2.35 -6.17
CA ILE A 65 14.49 1.91 -5.21
C ILE A 65 14.61 0.38 -5.24
N GLY A 66 13.48 -0.32 -5.11
CA GLY A 66 13.42 -1.78 -5.11
C GLY A 66 13.99 -2.39 -6.40
N ASN A 67 13.60 -1.87 -7.57
CA ASN A 67 14.09 -2.33 -8.86
C ASN A 67 15.59 -2.08 -9.05
N ARG A 68 16.10 -0.96 -8.54
CA ARG A 68 17.54 -0.66 -8.57
C ARG A 68 18.34 -1.68 -7.76
N LEU A 69 17.87 -2.02 -6.56
CA LEU A 69 18.48 -3.04 -5.71
C LEU A 69 18.36 -4.44 -6.33
N LEU A 70 17.19 -4.78 -6.88
CA LEU A 70 16.94 -6.04 -7.58
C LEU A 70 17.84 -6.24 -8.80
N ALA A 71 18.24 -5.18 -9.48
CA ALA A 71 19.17 -5.27 -10.60
C ALA A 71 20.56 -5.79 -10.18
N GLN A 72 20.88 -5.73 -8.89
CA GLN A 72 22.15 -6.21 -8.30
C GLN A 72 21.98 -7.50 -7.49
N SER A 73 20.78 -8.10 -7.47
CA SER A 73 20.50 -9.30 -6.68
C SER A 73 20.30 -10.55 -7.53
N ASN A 74 20.54 -11.71 -6.91
CA ASN A 74 20.24 -13.01 -7.52
C ASN A 74 18.73 -13.30 -7.36
N LYS A 75 17.94 -12.81 -8.32
CA LYS A 75 16.47 -12.89 -8.25
C LYS A 75 15.97 -14.33 -8.18
N ALA A 76 15.10 -14.60 -7.21
CA ALA A 76 14.29 -15.82 -7.18
C ALA A 76 13.30 -15.87 -8.36
N SER A 77 12.73 -17.05 -8.62
CA SER A 77 11.86 -17.32 -9.78
C SER A 77 10.43 -16.78 -9.65
N PHE A 78 10.27 -15.56 -9.11
CA PHE A 78 9.01 -14.82 -9.02
C PHE A 78 9.24 -13.32 -9.23
N ASP A 79 8.16 -12.61 -9.59
CA ASP A 79 8.20 -11.17 -9.78
C ASP A 79 8.10 -10.45 -8.44
N PHE A 80 8.80 -9.33 -8.32
CA PHE A 80 8.78 -8.52 -7.11
C PHE A 80 7.77 -7.39 -7.22
N THR A 81 7.01 -7.18 -6.13
CA THR A 81 6.08 -6.07 -5.98
C THR A 81 6.40 -5.33 -4.71
N PHE A 82 6.58 -4.01 -4.80
CA PHE A 82 6.85 -3.17 -3.65
C PHE A 82 5.62 -2.32 -3.33
N SER A 83 5.27 -2.20 -2.06
CA SER A 83 4.10 -1.43 -1.65
C SER A 83 4.30 -0.78 -0.29
N ILE A 84 3.63 0.36 -0.10
CA ILE A 84 3.64 1.04 1.19
C ILE A 84 2.47 0.54 2.03
N PHE A 85 2.79 0.03 3.21
CA PHE A 85 1.81 -0.47 4.17
C PHE A 85 1.36 0.66 5.10
N ASN A 86 0.04 0.80 5.26
CA ASN A 86 -0.61 1.86 6.01
C ASN A 86 -0.52 1.62 7.52
N SER A 87 0.70 1.72 8.07
CA SER A 87 0.98 1.60 9.51
C SER A 87 2.01 2.64 9.95
N SER A 88 1.80 3.23 11.14
CA SER A 88 2.73 4.17 11.78
C SER A 88 3.91 3.46 12.47
N GLY A 89 3.90 2.13 12.55
CA GLY A 89 5.02 1.37 13.10
C GLY A 89 6.26 1.43 12.19
N ILE A 90 7.45 1.51 12.80
CA ILE A 90 8.72 1.39 12.08
C ILE A 90 8.93 -0.09 11.76
N ASN A 91 8.57 -0.50 10.53
CA ASN A 91 8.77 -1.87 10.05
C ASN A 91 8.82 -1.95 8.52
N ALA A 92 9.38 -3.05 8.02
CA ALA A 92 9.20 -3.55 6.66
C ALA A 92 9.09 -5.08 6.75
N PHE A 93 8.49 -5.72 5.76
CA PHE A 93 8.40 -7.17 5.71
C PHE A 93 8.17 -7.68 4.29
N ALA A 94 8.60 -8.91 4.03
CA ALA A 94 8.25 -9.66 2.84
C ALA A 94 7.14 -10.70 3.12
N THR A 95 6.26 -10.94 2.15
CA THR A 95 5.42 -12.14 2.09
C THR A 95 5.88 -13.05 0.95
N PRO A 96 5.46 -14.33 0.92
CA PRO A 96 5.85 -15.26 -0.14
C PRO A 96 5.58 -14.69 -1.54
N GLY A 97 6.38 -15.10 -2.53
CA GLY A 97 6.17 -14.72 -3.92
C GLY A 97 6.61 -13.31 -4.31
N GLY A 98 7.51 -12.68 -3.54
CA GLY A 98 8.20 -11.45 -3.94
C GLY A 98 7.50 -10.14 -3.56
N TYR A 99 6.51 -10.18 -2.69
CA TYR A 99 5.82 -8.97 -2.21
C TYR A 99 6.55 -8.38 -1.01
N ILE A 100 7.01 -7.13 -1.13
CA ILE A 100 7.73 -6.40 -0.10
C ILE A 100 6.92 -5.18 0.31
N TYR A 101 6.72 -5.06 1.61
CA TYR A 101 5.91 -4.01 2.22
C TYR A 101 6.76 -3.14 3.13
N VAL A 102 6.66 -1.82 2.96
CA VAL A 102 7.35 -0.85 3.81
C VAL A 102 6.31 0.00 4.54
N ASN A 103 6.37 0.05 5.86
CA ASN A 103 5.42 0.85 6.62
C ASN A 103 5.65 2.35 6.41
N LYS A 104 4.57 3.14 6.39
CA LYS A 104 4.64 4.62 6.43
C LYS A 104 5.56 5.11 7.54
N GLY A 105 5.43 4.53 8.75
CA GLY A 105 6.25 4.87 9.91
C GLY A 105 7.75 4.65 9.73
N LEU A 106 8.15 3.67 8.91
CA LEU A 106 9.56 3.48 8.59
C LEU A 106 10.06 4.58 7.66
N ILE A 107 9.31 4.86 6.60
CA ILE A 107 9.67 5.87 5.60
C ILE A 107 9.81 7.24 6.26
N THR A 108 8.97 7.56 7.25
CA THR A 108 9.01 8.84 7.98
C THR A 108 10.08 8.89 9.08
N ALA A 109 10.57 7.74 9.55
CA ALA A 109 11.58 7.67 10.61
C ALA A 109 13.02 7.79 10.07
N VAL A 110 13.30 7.23 8.89
CA VAL A 110 14.65 7.27 8.30
C VAL A 110 15.06 8.68 7.87
N ALA A 111 16.37 8.95 7.91
CA ALA A 111 16.92 10.26 7.61
C ALA A 111 17.18 10.50 6.11
N ASN A 112 17.39 9.43 5.34
CA ASN A 112 17.72 9.52 3.91
C ASN A 112 17.28 8.27 3.14
N GLU A 113 17.34 8.37 1.82
CA GLU A 113 16.96 7.30 0.88
C GLU A 113 17.83 6.04 1.04
N ALA A 114 19.13 6.18 1.32
CA ALA A 114 20.03 5.04 1.49
C ALA A 114 19.64 4.16 2.70
N GLN A 115 19.16 4.76 3.80
CA GLN A 115 18.67 4.01 4.96
C GLN A 115 17.44 3.20 4.59
N LEU A 116 16.47 3.81 3.88
CA LEU A 116 15.31 3.11 3.35
C LEU A 116 15.69 1.99 2.37
N ALA A 117 16.62 2.28 1.44
CA ALA A 117 17.14 1.30 0.50
C ALA A 117 17.84 0.14 1.22
N GLY A 118 18.56 0.40 2.31
CA GLY A 118 19.17 -0.64 3.14
C GLY A 118 18.16 -1.62 3.72
N VAL A 119 17.03 -1.11 4.23
CA VAL A 119 15.93 -1.97 4.70
C VAL A 119 15.30 -2.75 3.55
N ILE A 120 15.03 -2.10 2.42
CA ILE A 120 14.45 -2.79 1.25
C ILE A 120 15.41 -3.87 0.73
N ALA A 121 16.72 -3.63 0.73
CA ALA A 121 17.74 -4.60 0.34
C ALA A 121 17.74 -5.83 1.26
N HIS A 122 17.59 -5.61 2.57
CA HIS A 122 17.43 -6.65 3.58
C HIS A 122 16.18 -7.52 3.31
N GLU A 123 15.04 -6.89 3.03
CA GLU A 123 13.81 -7.62 2.69
C GLU A 123 13.90 -8.36 1.35
N ILE A 124 14.57 -7.80 0.34
CA ILE A 124 14.88 -8.49 -0.92
C ILE A 124 15.73 -9.73 -0.65
N ALA A 125 16.70 -9.66 0.26
CA ALA A 125 17.52 -10.80 0.63
C ALA A 125 16.68 -11.91 1.30
N HIS A 126 15.78 -11.57 2.22
CA HIS A 126 14.84 -12.55 2.79
C HIS A 126 13.97 -13.24 1.73
N ALA A 127 13.46 -12.46 0.76
CA ALA A 127 12.64 -12.99 -0.31
C ALA A 127 13.46 -13.91 -1.25
N ASN A 128 14.63 -13.47 -1.70
CA ASN A 128 15.50 -14.26 -2.59
C ASN A 128 15.98 -15.56 -1.93
N SER A 129 16.34 -15.53 -0.64
CA SER A 129 16.72 -16.72 0.12
C SER A 129 15.52 -17.57 0.59
N ARG A 130 14.29 -17.20 0.19
CA ARG A 130 13.05 -17.92 0.50
C ARG A 130 12.88 -18.19 2.01
N HIS A 131 13.31 -17.25 2.86
CA HIS A 131 13.29 -17.42 4.32
C HIS A 131 11.87 -17.58 4.87
N VAL A 132 10.88 -16.89 4.30
CA VAL A 132 9.47 -17.05 4.68
C VAL A 132 8.96 -18.45 4.33
N ALA A 133 9.31 -18.98 3.15
CA ALA A 133 8.96 -20.34 2.74
C ALA A 133 9.57 -21.38 3.70
N SER A 134 10.85 -21.23 4.06
CA SER A 134 11.53 -22.09 5.05
C SER A 134 10.83 -22.09 6.42
N ILE A 135 10.38 -20.91 6.90
CA ILE A 135 9.62 -20.80 8.15
C ILE A 135 8.27 -21.52 8.02
N MET A 136 7.58 -21.35 6.89
CA MET A 136 6.28 -21.97 6.64
C MET A 136 6.35 -23.50 6.55
N GLU A 137 7.35 -24.03 5.85
CA GLU A 137 7.60 -25.48 5.75
C GLU A 137 7.81 -26.10 7.13
N LYS A 138 8.54 -25.40 8.02
CA LYS A 138 8.73 -25.84 9.41
C LYS A 138 7.46 -25.71 10.28
N SER A 139 6.52 -24.83 9.91
CA SER A 139 5.29 -24.54 10.68
C SER A 139 4.12 -25.47 10.37
N GLN A 140 4.15 -26.20 9.24
CA GLN A 140 3.27 -27.33 8.82
C GLN A 140 1.73 -27.18 8.90
N LYS A 141 1.15 -26.11 9.47
CA LYS A 141 -0.28 -26.06 9.84
C LYS A 141 -0.97 -24.70 9.66
N LEU A 142 -0.42 -23.78 8.87
CA LEU A 142 -1.04 -22.47 8.66
C LEU A 142 -1.95 -22.49 7.41
N ASN A 143 -3.27 -22.44 7.63
CA ASN A 143 -4.23 -22.17 6.54
C ASN A 143 -4.03 -20.73 6.04
N ILE A 144 -4.13 -20.51 4.72
CA ILE A 144 -4.05 -19.21 4.04
C ILE A 144 -4.95 -18.14 4.68
N ALA A 145 -6.16 -18.51 5.09
CA ALA A 145 -7.08 -17.58 5.78
C ALA A 145 -6.55 -17.14 7.15
N MET A 146 -5.88 -18.05 7.86
CA MET A 146 -5.22 -17.74 9.11
C MET A 146 -4.00 -16.85 8.85
N LEU A 147 -3.18 -17.15 7.83
CA LEU A 147 -1.98 -16.37 7.50
C LEU A 147 -2.30 -14.91 7.11
N ALA A 148 -3.36 -14.68 6.33
CA ALA A 148 -3.81 -13.33 6.02
C ALA A 148 -4.27 -12.57 7.28
N ALA A 149 -4.97 -13.24 8.20
CA ALA A 149 -5.38 -12.65 9.48
C ALA A 149 -4.20 -12.40 10.44
N ILE A 150 -3.19 -13.27 10.42
CA ILE A 150 -1.94 -13.15 11.15
C ILE A 150 -1.14 -11.94 10.66
N ILE A 151 -0.99 -11.77 9.34
CA ILE A 151 -0.23 -10.65 8.77
C ILE A 151 -0.92 -9.33 9.13
N ALA A 152 -2.24 -9.27 9.03
CA ALA A 152 -2.99 -8.12 9.52
C ALA A 152 -2.77 -7.92 11.04
N GLY A 153 -2.85 -8.95 11.88
CA GLY A 153 -2.70 -8.80 13.35
C GLY A 153 -1.27 -8.49 13.84
N ALA A 154 -0.25 -9.12 13.26
CA ALA A 154 1.14 -9.09 13.72
C ALA A 154 1.88 -7.81 13.29
N PHE A 155 1.57 -7.27 12.12
CA PHE A 155 2.25 -6.09 11.56
C PHE A 155 1.56 -4.75 11.89
N LEU A 156 0.33 -4.78 12.43
CA LEU A 156 -0.43 -3.57 12.81
C LEU A 156 -0.02 -2.93 14.14
N GLY A 157 0.89 -3.53 14.90
CA GLY A 157 1.60 -2.84 15.99
C GLY A 157 0.70 -2.05 16.96
N GLY A 158 -0.31 -2.67 17.57
CA GLY A 158 -0.94 -2.22 18.83
C GLY A 158 -1.26 -0.73 18.99
N GLY A 159 -1.70 -0.03 17.93
CA GLY A 159 -2.08 1.38 17.98
C GLY A 159 -3.49 1.60 17.42
N GLY A 160 -4.46 1.89 18.30
CA GLY A 160 -5.83 2.27 17.95
C GLY A 160 -6.90 1.27 18.40
N GLU A 161 -8.06 1.78 18.84
CA GLU A 161 -9.21 1.04 19.38
C GLU A 161 -9.72 -0.03 18.41
N ALA A 162 -9.16 -1.22 18.52
CA ALA A 162 -9.56 -2.39 17.76
C ALA A 162 -10.80 -3.03 18.41
N THR A 163 -11.82 -3.28 17.60
CA THR A 163 -13.07 -3.94 18.01
C THR A 163 -12.80 -5.26 18.75
N ALA A 164 -13.71 -5.67 19.64
CA ALA A 164 -13.55 -6.89 20.46
C ALA A 164 -13.26 -8.17 19.65
N ALA A 165 -13.67 -8.23 18.39
CA ALA A 165 -13.34 -9.32 17.47
C ALA A 165 -11.87 -9.32 17.04
N ILE A 166 -11.19 -8.19 16.99
CA ILE A 166 -9.74 -8.09 16.71
C ILE A 166 -8.95 -8.35 18.01
N ALA A 167 -9.39 -7.83 19.14
CA ALA A 167 -8.72 -8.00 20.44
C ALA A 167 -8.71 -9.45 20.95
N ALA A 168 -9.77 -10.23 20.71
CA ALA A 168 -9.82 -11.65 21.06
C ALA A 168 -8.83 -12.49 20.25
N PHE A 169 -8.51 -12.08 19.02
CA PHE A 169 -7.44 -12.69 18.21
C PHE A 169 -6.04 -12.23 18.67
N SER A 170 -5.91 -11.03 19.23
CA SER A 170 -4.64 -10.46 19.70
C SER A 170 -4.04 -11.14 20.94
N MET A 171 -4.83 -11.80 21.80
CA MET A 171 -4.33 -12.28 23.11
C MET A 171 -3.88 -13.75 23.13
N ALA A 172 -4.54 -14.64 22.38
CA ALA A 172 -4.21 -16.08 22.35
C ALA A 172 -3.60 -16.53 21.01
N GLY A 173 -3.88 -15.82 19.91
CA GLY A 173 -3.34 -16.11 18.58
C GLY A 173 -2.07 -15.32 18.24
N ALA A 174 -1.98 -14.04 18.62
CA ALA A 174 -0.85 -13.19 18.22
C ALA A 174 0.49 -13.55 18.91
N THR A 175 0.47 -14.15 20.10
CA THR A 175 1.67 -14.63 20.81
C THR A 175 2.33 -15.83 20.14
N SER A 176 1.58 -16.62 19.36
CA SER A 176 2.11 -17.82 18.70
C SER A 176 2.63 -17.55 17.28
N ILE A 177 2.46 -16.33 16.74
CA ILE A 177 2.53 -16.11 15.28
C ILE A 177 3.18 -14.78 14.90
N THR A 178 4.39 -14.53 15.40
CA THR A 178 5.32 -13.63 14.71
C THR A 178 6.17 -14.50 13.79
N LEU A 179 6.20 -14.21 12.48
CA LEU A 179 7.25 -14.73 11.59
C LEU A 179 8.56 -14.14 12.09
N LYS A 180 9.17 -14.80 13.07
CA LYS A 180 10.44 -14.39 13.64
C LYS A 180 11.53 -15.12 12.89
N TYR A 181 12.37 -14.37 12.20
CA TYR A 181 13.51 -14.94 11.52
C TYR A 181 14.48 -15.55 12.53
N GLN A 182 15.11 -16.66 12.13
CA GLN A 182 16.21 -17.25 12.90
C GLN A 182 17.46 -16.37 12.73
N ARG A 183 18.41 -16.47 13.67
CA ARG A 183 19.63 -15.66 13.63
C ARG A 183 20.40 -15.86 12.32
N GLU A 184 20.44 -17.09 11.83
CA GLU A 184 21.10 -17.46 10.59
C GLU A 184 20.45 -16.80 9.37
N HIS A 185 19.12 -16.66 9.36
CA HIS A 185 18.38 -15.95 8.30
C HIS A 185 18.71 -14.45 8.31
N GLU A 186 18.84 -13.85 9.49
CA GLU A 186 19.19 -12.43 9.63
C GLU A 186 20.63 -12.15 9.19
N GLU A 187 21.59 -12.98 9.60
CA GLU A 187 23.00 -12.86 9.18
C GLU A 187 23.15 -13.05 7.66
N GLU A 188 22.43 -14.00 7.06
CA GLU A 188 22.41 -14.18 5.61
C GLU A 188 21.79 -12.98 4.89
N ALA A 189 20.65 -12.48 5.38
CA ALA A 189 19.96 -11.33 4.81
C ALA A 189 20.80 -10.04 4.92
N ASP A 190 21.49 -9.83 6.04
CA ASP A 190 22.42 -8.72 6.24
C ASP A 190 23.59 -8.77 5.25
N ARG A 191 24.22 -9.95 5.11
CA ARG A 191 25.36 -10.16 4.22
C ARG A 191 25.01 -9.93 2.75
N LEU A 192 23.86 -10.44 2.31
CA LEU A 192 23.39 -10.26 0.94
C LEU A 192 22.87 -8.83 0.72
N GLY A 193 22.08 -8.31 1.66
CA GLY A 193 21.46 -7.00 1.60
C GLY A 193 22.48 -5.86 1.51
N ILE A 194 23.57 -5.91 2.30
CA ILE A 194 24.64 -4.92 2.19
C ILE A 194 25.33 -4.99 0.82
N GLY A 195 25.52 -6.18 0.25
CA GLY A 195 26.06 -6.36 -1.10
C GLY A 195 25.16 -5.67 -2.14
N TYR A 196 23.86 -5.97 -2.13
CA TYR A 196 22.89 -5.35 -3.05
C TYR A 196 22.86 -3.82 -2.92
N LEU A 197 22.91 -3.31 -1.68
CA LEU A 197 22.92 -1.88 -1.38
C LEU A 197 24.15 -1.19 -1.98
N VAL A 198 25.32 -1.77 -1.74
CA VAL A 198 26.60 -1.25 -2.19
C VAL A 198 26.71 -1.28 -3.71
N ASP A 199 26.36 -2.40 -4.33
CA ASP A 199 26.42 -2.56 -5.79
C ASP A 199 25.41 -1.66 -6.50
N ALA A 200 24.31 -1.29 -5.83
CA ALA A 200 23.37 -0.29 -6.31
C ALA A 200 23.90 1.16 -6.15
N GLY A 201 25.07 1.36 -5.56
CA GLY A 201 25.73 2.65 -5.38
C GLY A 201 25.28 3.44 -4.15
N TYR A 202 24.52 2.83 -3.24
CA TYR A 202 24.09 3.47 -2.01
C TYR A 202 25.17 3.47 -0.95
N TYR A 203 25.06 4.42 -0.01
CA TYR A 203 25.96 4.54 1.11
C TYR A 203 25.94 3.26 2.00
N PRO A 204 27.07 2.53 2.14
CA PRO A 204 27.09 1.21 2.76
C PRO A 204 26.67 1.19 4.24
N ALA A 205 27.02 2.24 4.99
CA ALA A 205 26.73 2.27 6.43
C ALA A 205 25.27 2.59 6.78
N ALA A 206 24.44 2.88 5.76
CA ALA A 206 23.06 3.27 5.97
C ALA A 206 22.22 2.19 6.68
N ILE A 207 22.47 0.90 6.41
CA ILE A 207 21.77 -0.19 7.11
C ILE A 207 22.13 -0.23 8.60
N VAL A 208 23.40 0.03 8.96
CA VAL A 208 23.85 0.08 10.36
C VAL A 208 23.27 1.30 11.06
N GLU A 209 23.26 2.46 10.40
CA GLU A 209 22.65 3.68 10.94
C GLU A 209 21.16 3.50 11.21
N PHE A 210 20.45 2.79 10.33
CA PHE A 210 19.06 2.42 10.55
C PHE A 210 18.87 1.50 11.77
N LEU A 211 19.68 0.45 11.93
CA LEU A 211 19.60 -0.42 13.10
C LEU A 211 19.88 0.36 14.41
N LYS A 212 20.85 1.28 14.38
CA LYS A 212 21.16 2.18 15.50
C LYS A 212 19.97 3.12 15.80
N LEU A 213 19.31 3.64 14.77
CA LEU A 213 18.10 4.46 14.90
C LEU A 213 16.97 3.68 15.59
N ILE A 214 16.69 2.45 15.16
CA ILE A 214 15.63 1.64 15.77
C ILE A 214 15.94 1.29 17.22
N LYS A 215 17.20 0.95 17.54
CA LYS A 215 17.63 0.72 18.93
C LYS A 215 17.44 1.96 19.80
N GLN A 216 17.72 3.14 19.28
CA GLN A 216 17.47 4.39 20.00
C GLN A 216 15.96 4.60 20.23
N HIS A 217 15.13 4.28 19.25
CA HIS A 217 13.67 4.34 19.40
C HIS A 217 13.16 3.41 20.49
N GLU A 218 13.62 2.16 20.55
CA GLU A 218 13.29 1.20 21.62
C GLU A 218 13.58 1.78 23.02
N PHE A 219 14.75 2.40 23.18
CA PHE A 219 15.15 3.00 24.45
C PHE A 219 14.27 4.19 24.85
N LEU A 220 13.87 5.03 23.89
CA LEU A 220 13.11 6.25 24.14
C LEU A 220 11.60 6.01 24.33
N SER A 221 10.99 5.08 23.58
CA SER A 221 9.54 4.87 23.62
C SER A 221 9.07 3.85 24.66
N LYS A 222 10.00 3.10 25.29
CA LYS A 222 9.72 1.93 26.16
C LYS A 222 8.83 0.87 25.52
N THR A 223 8.65 0.93 24.20
CA THR A 223 7.89 -0.01 23.39
C THR A 223 8.83 -0.59 22.36
N ILE A 224 8.97 -1.92 22.32
CA ILE A 224 9.83 -2.60 21.35
C ILE A 224 9.24 -2.34 19.95
N PRO A 225 9.96 -1.66 19.03
CA PRO A 225 9.54 -1.43 17.66
C PRO A 225 9.18 -2.75 16.97
N SER A 226 8.18 -2.72 16.08
CA SER A 226 7.71 -3.94 15.41
C SER A 226 8.81 -4.61 14.57
N TYR A 227 9.71 -3.84 13.96
CA TYR A 227 10.88 -4.37 13.26
C TYR A 227 11.74 -5.28 14.14
N LEU A 228 12.02 -4.92 15.40
CA LEU A 228 12.85 -5.74 16.30
C LEU A 228 12.16 -7.04 16.74
N ARG A 229 10.83 -7.13 16.61
CA ARG A 229 10.08 -8.35 16.94
C ARG A 229 10.19 -9.39 15.83
N THR A 230 10.22 -8.94 14.58
CA THR A 230 10.35 -9.81 13.39
C THR A 230 11.81 -10.09 13.05
N HIS A 231 12.70 -9.11 13.29
CA HIS A 231 14.14 -9.16 13.02
C HIS A 231 14.96 -9.08 14.33
N PRO A 232 15.21 -10.21 15.00
CA PRO A 232 15.93 -10.22 16.27
C PRO A 232 17.45 -10.02 16.11
N GLY A 233 18.12 -9.73 17.22
CA GLY A 233 19.59 -9.76 17.28
C GLY A 233 20.27 -8.46 16.86
N THR A 234 19.62 -7.30 17.03
CA THR A 234 20.10 -5.98 16.60
C THR A 234 21.55 -5.69 16.98
N ASP A 235 21.96 -6.02 18.21
CA ASP A 235 23.32 -5.72 18.69
C ASP A 235 24.39 -6.56 17.99
N ASP A 236 24.11 -7.86 17.83
CA ASP A 236 25.00 -8.78 17.12
C ASP A 236 25.08 -8.42 15.63
N ARG A 237 23.94 -8.04 15.02
CA ARG A 237 23.86 -7.58 13.63
C ARG A 237 24.64 -6.28 13.40
N ILE A 238 24.50 -5.29 14.30
CA ILE A 238 25.30 -4.05 14.25
C ILE A 238 26.78 -4.39 14.31
N PHE A 239 27.20 -5.24 15.24
CA PHE A 239 28.60 -5.64 15.37
C PHE A 239 29.12 -6.34 14.11
N TYR A 240 28.34 -7.28 13.56
CA TYR A 240 28.68 -8.00 12.33
C TYR A 240 28.83 -7.06 11.13
N LEU A 241 27.83 -6.20 10.90
CA LEU A 241 27.82 -5.25 9.79
C LEU A 241 28.93 -4.20 9.93
N ASP A 242 29.17 -3.66 11.14
CA ASP A 242 30.31 -2.77 11.38
C ASP A 242 31.64 -3.48 11.05
N GLY A 243 31.77 -4.79 11.34
CA GLY A 243 32.91 -5.61 10.91
C GLY A 243 33.07 -5.69 9.38
N LEU A 244 31.99 -5.94 8.64
CA LEU A 244 32.00 -5.93 7.17
C LEU A 244 32.37 -4.56 6.61
N LEU A 245 31.84 -3.48 7.20
CA LEU A 245 32.16 -2.11 6.81
C LEU A 245 33.65 -1.80 7.00
N GLN A 246 34.28 -2.29 8.07
CA GLN A 246 35.69 -2.03 8.34
C GLN A 246 36.66 -2.93 7.54
N THR A 247 36.19 -4.07 7.04
CA THR A 247 37.04 -5.07 6.37
C THR A 247 36.84 -5.09 4.85
N GLN A 248 35.59 -5.24 4.41
CA GLN A 248 35.22 -5.44 3.00
C GLN A 248 34.83 -4.12 2.32
N TYR A 249 34.08 -3.25 3.02
CA TYR A 249 33.52 -2.03 2.44
C TYR A 249 34.23 -0.73 2.88
N ARG A 250 35.42 -0.84 3.50
CA ARG A 250 36.12 0.29 4.16
C ARG A 250 36.37 1.51 3.27
N ARG A 251 36.59 1.28 1.98
CA ARG A 251 36.89 2.33 0.98
C ARG A 251 35.76 2.56 0.01
N VAL A 252 34.61 1.94 0.25
CA VAL A 252 33.47 2.01 -0.65
C VAL A 252 32.62 3.21 -0.23
N GLY A 253 32.55 4.21 -1.11
CA GLY A 253 31.62 5.31 -0.98
C GLY A 253 30.23 4.93 -1.49
N GLY A 254 29.30 5.86 -1.40
CA GLY A 254 27.96 5.71 -1.95
C GLY A 254 27.14 6.94 -1.66
N ALA A 255 26.05 7.12 -2.39
CA ALA A 255 25.18 8.26 -2.19
C ALA A 255 24.15 7.99 -1.09
N GLY A 256 23.88 9.01 -0.27
CA GLY A 256 22.76 8.99 0.68
C GLY A 256 21.40 9.11 -0.01
N ASN A 257 21.36 9.70 -1.21
CA ASN A 257 20.19 9.82 -2.07
C ASN A 257 20.62 9.70 -3.53
N ILE A 258 20.05 8.75 -4.27
CA ILE A 258 20.30 8.51 -5.69
C ILE A 258 19.10 8.96 -6.52
N MET A 259 17.90 8.52 -6.14
CA MET A 259 16.64 8.94 -6.78
C MET A 259 16.36 10.41 -6.49
N GLY A 260 16.73 10.87 -5.29
CA GLY A 260 16.51 12.24 -4.84
C GLY A 260 15.05 12.48 -4.46
N ASN A 261 14.71 13.71 -4.07
CA ASN A 261 13.36 14.08 -3.62
C ASN A 261 12.84 13.27 -2.42
N PHE A 262 13.70 12.58 -1.67
CA PHE A 262 13.27 11.71 -0.57
C PHE A 262 12.44 12.45 0.48
N LEU A 263 12.90 13.63 0.91
CA LEU A 263 12.17 14.49 1.84
C LEU A 263 10.80 14.92 1.27
N ARG A 264 10.73 15.16 -0.04
CA ARG A 264 9.46 15.46 -0.72
C ARG A 264 8.51 14.27 -0.69
N MET A 265 9.01 13.05 -0.87
CA MET A 265 8.21 11.84 -0.73
C MET A 265 7.74 11.65 0.72
N GLN A 266 8.62 11.84 1.71
CA GLN A 266 8.23 11.81 3.12
C GLN A 266 7.09 12.80 3.43
N ALA A 267 7.13 14.00 2.86
CA ALA A 267 6.12 15.03 3.07
C ALA A 267 4.73 14.68 2.50
N LEU A 268 4.64 13.76 1.53
CA LEU A 268 3.36 13.28 1.00
C LEU A 268 2.71 12.24 1.92
N ILE A 269 3.44 11.69 2.89
CA ILE A 269 2.90 10.72 3.85
C ILE A 269 2.04 11.46 4.87
N VAL A 270 0.77 11.07 4.96
CA VAL A 270 -0.17 11.59 5.97
C VAL A 270 0.20 11.02 7.34
N LEU A 271 0.39 11.92 8.30
CA LEU A 271 0.78 11.64 9.68
C LEU A 271 -0.38 11.88 10.66
N ASP A 272 -0.33 11.23 11.81
CA ASP A 272 -1.26 11.51 12.92
C ASP A 272 -0.96 12.87 13.57
N LEU A 273 -1.94 13.49 14.22
CA LEU A 273 -1.83 14.85 14.78
C LEU A 273 -0.64 15.04 15.74
N ASN A 274 -0.34 14.04 16.57
CA ASN A 274 0.81 14.11 17.48
C ASN A 274 2.13 14.08 16.72
N ASP A 275 2.22 13.24 15.69
CA ASP A 275 3.41 13.13 14.84
C ASP A 275 3.59 14.40 13.99
N LEU A 276 2.51 15.03 13.54
CA LEU A 276 2.57 16.30 12.81
C LEU A 276 3.21 17.42 13.63
N ASN A 277 2.86 17.56 14.90
CA ASN A 277 3.45 18.59 15.76
C ASN A 277 4.95 18.36 16.00
N LYS A 278 5.35 17.10 16.21
CA LYS A 278 6.76 16.72 16.34
C LYS A 278 7.52 16.97 15.04
N HIS A 279 6.96 16.53 13.92
CA HIS A 279 7.56 16.69 12.60
C HIS A 279 7.73 18.17 12.22
N ARG A 280 6.70 18.99 12.48
CA ARG A 280 6.75 20.45 12.33
C ARG A 280 7.94 21.06 13.08
N LYS A 281 8.13 20.69 14.35
CA LYS A 281 9.24 21.19 15.16
C LYS A 281 10.60 20.81 14.56
N GLN A 282 10.76 19.54 14.16
CA GLN A 282 12.00 19.04 13.54
C GLN A 282 12.31 19.75 12.21
N LEU A 283 11.30 19.98 11.37
CA LEU A 283 11.44 20.72 10.12
C LEU A 283 11.83 22.18 10.37
N MET A 284 11.24 22.83 11.37
CA MET A 284 11.62 24.20 11.74
C MET A 284 13.07 24.28 12.20
N GLU A 285 13.54 23.35 13.04
CA GLU A 285 14.95 23.29 13.48
C GLU A 285 15.91 23.02 12.31
N SER A 286 15.52 22.18 11.36
CA SER A 286 16.31 21.90 10.16
C SER A 286 16.37 23.12 9.24
N LEU A 287 15.26 23.83 9.07
CA LEU A 287 15.17 25.05 8.27
C LEU A 287 15.95 26.23 8.90
N GLN A 288 16.18 26.23 10.21
CA GLN A 288 17.10 27.21 10.83
C GLN A 288 18.54 27.01 10.34
N LYS A 289 18.95 25.76 10.08
CA LYS A 289 20.29 25.42 9.59
C LYS A 289 20.42 25.66 8.08
N ASP A 290 19.35 25.41 7.33
CA ASP A 290 19.30 25.64 5.88
C ASP A 290 18.01 26.37 5.46
N PRO A 291 17.96 27.72 5.60
CA PRO A 291 16.73 28.49 5.39
C PRO A 291 16.22 28.55 3.95
N ARG A 292 17.05 28.15 2.98
CA ARG A 292 16.73 28.20 1.54
C ARG A 292 16.46 26.81 0.96
N ASN A 293 16.42 25.77 1.80
CA ASN A 293 16.11 24.43 1.36
C ASN A 293 14.65 24.32 0.88
N VAL A 294 14.45 24.11 -0.41
CA VAL A 294 13.12 24.07 -1.04
C VAL A 294 12.29 22.90 -0.51
N ASP A 295 12.89 21.73 -0.31
CA ASP A 295 12.17 20.55 0.15
C ASP A 295 11.79 20.65 1.63
N LEU A 296 12.62 21.26 2.49
CA LEU A 296 12.23 21.56 3.87
C LEU A 296 11.10 22.59 3.93
N LEU A 297 11.15 23.63 3.08
CA LEU A 297 10.07 24.62 2.98
C LEU A 297 8.76 23.96 2.52
N TYR A 298 8.83 23.07 1.52
CA TYR A 298 7.70 22.32 1.00
C TYR A 298 7.12 21.36 2.05
N ALA A 299 7.97 20.55 2.69
CA ALA A 299 7.56 19.61 3.74
C ALA A 299 6.92 20.33 4.93
N LEU A 300 7.49 21.47 5.36
CA LEU A 300 6.91 22.28 6.42
C LEU A 300 5.57 22.85 6.00
N ALA A 301 5.44 23.30 4.75
CA ALA A 301 4.17 23.84 4.27
C ALA A 301 3.04 22.79 4.21
N LEU A 302 3.33 21.57 3.74
CA LEU A 302 2.36 20.47 3.76
C LEU A 302 1.97 20.10 5.19
N THR A 303 2.95 20.05 6.11
CA THR A 303 2.71 19.80 7.54
C THR A 303 1.80 20.88 8.15
N GLU A 304 2.06 22.15 7.85
CA GLU A 304 1.23 23.27 8.33
C GLU A 304 -0.19 23.22 7.75
N ASP A 305 -0.38 22.81 6.48
CA ASP A 305 -1.73 22.64 5.90
C ASP A 305 -2.49 21.46 6.52
N GLN A 306 -1.81 20.35 6.82
CA GLN A 306 -2.41 19.22 7.55
C GLN A 306 -2.83 19.62 8.97
N LEU A 307 -2.08 20.51 9.62
CA LEU A 307 -2.44 21.12 10.91
C LEU A 307 -3.53 22.21 10.80
N GLY A 308 -3.98 22.55 9.59
CA GLY A 308 -4.98 23.60 9.35
C GLY A 308 -4.42 25.03 9.34
N HIS A 309 -3.10 25.20 9.45
CA HIS A 309 -2.43 26.50 9.41
C HIS A 309 -2.18 26.99 7.97
N ALA A 310 -3.25 27.17 7.19
CA ALA A 310 -3.18 27.52 5.77
C ALA A 310 -2.33 28.77 5.46
N SER A 311 -2.38 29.80 6.32
CA SER A 311 -1.57 31.01 6.14
C SER A 311 -0.07 30.76 6.29
N ALA A 312 0.32 29.92 7.26
CA ALA A 312 1.71 29.51 7.46
C ALA A 312 2.20 28.62 6.30
N ALA A 313 1.34 27.70 5.85
CA ALA A 313 1.61 26.86 4.69
C ALA A 313 1.90 27.71 3.44
N LEU A 314 0.99 28.62 3.08
CA LEU A 314 1.16 29.53 1.95
C LEU A 314 2.41 30.41 2.06
N LYS A 315 2.74 30.89 3.27
CA LYS A 315 3.96 31.68 3.51
C LYS A 315 5.22 30.87 3.16
N ASN A 316 5.29 29.61 3.59
CA ASN A 316 6.44 28.75 3.30
C ASN A 316 6.48 28.32 1.83
N MET A 317 5.33 28.03 1.20
CA MET A 317 5.28 27.72 -0.24
C MET A 317 5.69 28.91 -1.10
N ASN A 318 5.25 30.12 -0.76
CA ASN A 318 5.66 31.32 -1.50
C ASN A 318 7.17 31.57 -1.39
N LYS A 319 7.78 31.31 -0.22
CA LYS A 319 9.25 31.34 -0.08
C LYS A 319 9.93 30.28 -0.94
N ALA A 320 9.38 29.07 -1.01
CA ALA A 320 9.93 28.03 -1.87
C ALA A 320 9.82 28.42 -3.35
N LEU A 321 8.69 29.03 -3.74
CA LEU A 321 8.43 29.47 -5.11
C LEU A 321 9.33 30.63 -5.56
N THR A 322 9.84 31.47 -4.66
CA THR A 322 10.86 32.48 -5.04
C THR A 322 12.19 31.84 -5.43
N ILE A 323 12.45 30.61 -4.99
CA ILE A 323 13.67 29.85 -5.29
C ILE A 323 13.45 28.97 -6.52
N THR A 324 12.28 28.30 -6.61
CA THR A 324 11.89 27.43 -7.73
C THR A 324 10.53 27.83 -8.33
N PRO A 325 10.47 28.89 -9.17
CA PRO A 325 9.20 29.43 -9.67
C PRO A 325 8.37 28.49 -10.55
N GLN A 326 9.00 27.47 -11.14
CA GLN A 326 8.38 26.49 -12.04
C GLN A 326 8.22 25.11 -11.38
N ASP A 327 8.19 25.03 -10.06
CA ASP A 327 7.98 23.77 -9.35
C ASP A 327 6.49 23.36 -9.39
N GLU A 328 6.19 22.25 -10.08
CA GLU A 328 4.83 21.73 -10.25
C GLU A 328 4.14 21.47 -8.90
N ASP A 329 4.84 20.83 -7.98
CA ASP A 329 4.24 20.41 -6.71
C ASP A 329 3.90 21.61 -5.83
N ILE A 330 4.78 22.60 -5.79
CA ILE A 330 4.54 23.83 -5.03
C ILE A 330 3.34 24.59 -5.63
N GLN A 331 3.30 24.77 -6.95
CA GLN A 331 2.19 25.43 -7.63
C GLN A 331 0.86 24.70 -7.39
N LYS A 332 0.86 23.37 -7.54
CA LYS A 332 -0.30 22.52 -7.29
C LYS A 332 -0.77 22.63 -5.83
N SER A 333 0.13 22.52 -4.87
CA SER A 333 -0.21 22.56 -3.44
C SER A 333 -0.72 23.94 -3.01
N ILE A 334 -0.13 25.04 -3.49
CA ILE A 334 -0.68 26.40 -3.27
C ILE A 334 -2.12 26.48 -3.80
N GLY A 335 -2.32 25.99 -5.02
CA GLY A 335 -3.64 25.95 -5.66
C GLY A 335 -4.69 25.17 -4.85
N LEU A 336 -4.30 24.01 -4.32
CA LEU A 336 -5.16 23.19 -3.46
C LEU A 336 -5.50 23.87 -2.13
N ILE A 337 -4.53 24.54 -1.49
CA ILE A 337 -4.77 25.29 -0.25
C ILE A 337 -5.73 26.46 -0.49
N TYR A 338 -5.57 27.19 -1.60
CA TYR A 338 -6.51 28.26 -1.96
C TYR A 338 -7.91 27.73 -2.28
N LEU A 339 -8.00 26.56 -2.92
CA LEU A 339 -9.28 25.92 -3.18
C LEU A 339 -9.99 25.54 -1.87
N LYS A 340 -9.25 24.94 -0.92
CA LYS A 340 -9.75 24.57 0.42
C LYS A 340 -10.20 25.79 1.24
N THR A 341 -9.54 26.93 1.07
CA THR A 341 -9.88 28.19 1.76
C THR A 341 -10.89 29.06 1.02
N GLY A 342 -11.40 28.60 -0.13
CA GLY A 342 -12.45 29.29 -0.90
C GLY A 342 -11.93 30.43 -1.80
N ASN A 343 -10.62 30.64 -1.90
CA ASN A 343 -10.04 31.63 -2.82
C ASN A 343 -9.87 31.02 -4.22
N THR A 344 -10.99 30.89 -4.93
CA THR A 344 -11.07 30.20 -6.22
C THR A 344 -10.24 30.86 -7.32
N GLY A 345 -10.08 32.19 -7.29
CA GLY A 345 -9.26 32.93 -8.24
C GLY A 345 -7.77 32.57 -8.15
N GLN A 346 -7.22 32.59 -6.93
CA GLN A 346 -5.84 32.19 -6.68
C GLN A 346 -5.63 30.68 -6.90
N ALA A 347 -6.60 29.86 -6.50
CA ALA A 347 -6.58 28.43 -6.76
C ALA A 347 -6.41 28.13 -8.25
N ARG A 348 -7.26 28.73 -9.09
CA ARG A 348 -7.20 28.57 -10.55
C ARG A 348 -5.88 29.07 -11.12
N PHE A 349 -5.39 30.23 -10.68
CA PHE A 349 -4.12 30.78 -11.17
C PHE A 349 -2.96 29.80 -10.97
N HIS A 350 -2.76 29.32 -9.74
CA HIS A 350 -1.65 28.42 -9.42
C HIS A 350 -1.80 27.04 -10.05
N LEU A 351 -3.03 26.49 -10.09
CA LEU A 351 -3.30 25.21 -10.76
C LEU A 351 -3.10 25.28 -12.27
N LEU A 352 -3.37 26.42 -12.91
CA LEU A 352 -3.05 26.62 -14.33
C LEU A 352 -1.54 26.67 -14.58
N GLN A 353 -0.75 27.25 -13.67
CA GLN A 353 0.71 27.17 -13.77
C GLN A 353 1.20 25.72 -13.63
N ALA A 354 0.66 24.98 -12.65
CA ALA A 354 0.98 23.57 -12.48
C ALA A 354 0.63 22.74 -13.73
N ALA A 355 -0.53 23.00 -14.35
CA ALA A 355 -0.95 22.32 -15.57
C ALA A 355 -0.13 22.69 -16.81
N ARG A 356 0.47 23.89 -16.86
CA ARG A 356 1.42 24.25 -17.93
C ARG A 356 2.72 23.45 -17.83
N ILE A 357 3.16 23.16 -16.60
CA ILE A 357 4.37 22.37 -16.35
C ILE A 357 4.10 20.89 -16.64
N ASN A 358 2.97 20.36 -16.17
CA ASN A 358 2.60 18.96 -16.36
C ASN A 358 1.14 18.81 -16.85
N PRO A 359 0.89 18.98 -18.17
CA PRO A 359 -0.45 18.91 -18.75
C PRO A 359 -1.12 17.53 -18.67
N ALA A 360 -0.33 16.47 -18.51
CA ALA A 360 -0.82 15.09 -18.46
C ALA A 360 -1.26 14.66 -17.05
N SER A 361 -1.02 15.50 -16.03
CA SER A 361 -1.33 15.15 -14.65
C SER A 361 -2.83 15.07 -14.39
N GLU A 362 -3.30 13.85 -14.12
CA GLU A 362 -4.68 13.54 -13.75
C GLU A 362 -5.10 14.29 -12.47
N GLN A 363 -4.20 14.37 -11.49
CA GLN A 363 -4.44 15.07 -10.21
C GLN A 363 -4.60 16.58 -10.40
N ILE A 364 -3.74 17.20 -11.23
CA ILE A 364 -3.85 18.64 -11.53
C ILE A 364 -5.13 18.92 -12.31
N THR A 365 -5.46 18.08 -13.30
CA THR A 365 -6.70 18.21 -14.08
C THR A 365 -7.93 18.12 -13.18
N LEU A 366 -7.92 17.21 -12.20
CA LEU A 366 -8.99 17.07 -11.22
C LEU A 366 -9.11 18.32 -10.33
N ALA A 367 -7.98 18.81 -9.83
CA ALA A 367 -7.92 20.01 -9.01
C ALA A 367 -8.40 21.26 -9.78
N LEU A 368 -8.00 21.40 -11.04
CA LEU A 368 -8.49 22.45 -11.94
C LEU A 368 -10.00 22.37 -12.16
N GLY A 369 -10.53 21.18 -12.45
CA GLY A 369 -11.97 20.97 -12.60
C GLY A 369 -12.74 21.44 -11.37
N LYS A 370 -12.28 21.08 -10.17
CA LYS A 370 -12.85 21.56 -8.90
C LYS A 370 -12.75 23.08 -8.74
N ALA A 371 -11.61 23.66 -9.11
CA ALA A 371 -11.40 25.11 -9.02
C ALA A 371 -12.31 25.89 -9.99
N HIS A 372 -12.46 25.42 -11.23
CA HIS A 372 -13.42 25.98 -12.19
C HIS A 372 -14.86 25.85 -11.68
N PHE A 373 -15.23 24.68 -11.16
CA PHE A 373 -16.57 24.45 -10.62
C PHE A 373 -16.87 25.41 -9.46
N ALA A 374 -15.95 25.53 -8.51
CA ALA A 374 -16.08 26.45 -7.37
C ALA A 374 -16.12 27.93 -7.80
N ALA A 375 -15.47 28.28 -8.91
CA ALA A 375 -15.52 29.62 -9.50
C ALA A 375 -16.81 29.90 -10.30
N GLY A 376 -17.71 28.92 -10.46
CA GLY A 376 -18.91 29.04 -11.28
C GLY A 376 -18.68 28.85 -12.78
N ASP A 377 -17.47 28.47 -13.19
CA ASP A 377 -17.07 28.24 -14.57
C ASP A 377 -17.35 26.77 -14.96
N PHE A 378 -18.64 26.45 -15.04
CA PHE A 378 -19.10 25.06 -15.14
C PHE A 378 -18.71 24.38 -16.46
N GLN A 379 -18.52 25.13 -17.54
CA GLN A 379 -18.10 24.57 -18.82
C GLN A 379 -16.65 24.06 -18.76
N ASN A 380 -15.71 24.88 -18.28
CA ASN A 380 -14.33 24.45 -18.13
C ASN A 380 -14.17 23.35 -17.07
N ALA A 381 -15.01 23.39 -16.01
CA ALA A 381 -15.07 22.31 -15.04
C ALA A 381 -15.48 20.98 -15.68
N LEU A 382 -16.55 20.99 -16.47
CA LEU A 382 -17.03 19.83 -17.22
C LEU A 382 -15.95 19.29 -18.15
N ASP A 383 -15.28 20.15 -18.92
CA ASP A 383 -14.23 19.75 -19.85
C ASP A 383 -13.06 19.06 -19.12
N CYS A 384 -12.70 19.54 -17.92
CA CYS A 384 -11.70 18.88 -17.07
C CYS A 384 -12.17 17.51 -16.60
N PHE A 385 -13.40 17.39 -16.10
CA PHE A 385 -13.91 16.11 -15.58
C PHE A 385 -14.14 15.07 -16.69
N LEU A 386 -14.55 15.49 -17.89
CA LEU A 386 -14.70 14.58 -19.04
C LEU A 386 -13.37 13.95 -19.47
N LYS A 387 -12.25 14.69 -19.39
CA LYS A 387 -10.89 14.13 -19.62
C LYS A 387 -10.53 13.03 -18.61
N LEU A 388 -11.21 12.99 -17.47
CA LEU A 388 -10.96 12.07 -16.37
C LEU A 388 -12.02 10.96 -16.25
N ARG A 389 -13.03 10.92 -17.11
CA ARG A 389 -14.19 10.01 -16.99
C ARG A 389 -13.80 8.55 -16.81
N ASP A 390 -12.76 8.12 -17.51
CA ASP A 390 -12.32 6.72 -17.53
C ASP A 390 -11.19 6.45 -16.51
N LYS A 391 -10.91 7.42 -15.63
CA LYS A 391 -9.87 7.34 -14.58
C LYS A 391 -10.48 7.03 -13.23
N LYS A 392 -9.73 6.31 -12.40
CA LYS A 392 -10.10 5.98 -11.01
C LYS A 392 -9.36 6.89 -10.04
N PHE A 393 -10.09 7.41 -9.06
CA PHE A 393 -9.60 8.18 -7.93
C PHE A 393 -10.22 7.63 -6.65
N ASP A 394 -9.47 7.68 -5.55
CA ASP A 394 -9.87 7.03 -4.30
C ASP A 394 -11.02 7.75 -3.59
N ASP A 395 -10.97 9.09 -3.55
CA ASP A 395 -11.92 9.89 -2.76
C ASP A 395 -13.08 10.49 -3.58
N ILE A 396 -13.06 10.33 -4.91
CA ILE A 396 -13.98 11.04 -5.80
C ILE A 396 -14.49 10.16 -6.93
N ASP A 397 -15.81 10.19 -7.09
CA ASP A 397 -16.43 9.72 -8.31
C ASP A 397 -16.53 10.83 -9.36
N ILE A 398 -15.84 10.62 -10.48
CA ILE A 398 -15.83 11.57 -11.60
C ILE A 398 -17.22 11.70 -12.25
N ASN A 399 -18.03 10.64 -12.30
CA ASN A 399 -19.38 10.74 -12.86
C ASN A 399 -20.26 11.68 -12.02
N TYR A 400 -20.09 11.69 -10.69
CA TYR A 400 -20.77 12.66 -9.84
C TYR A 400 -20.40 14.11 -10.21
N GLN A 401 -19.11 14.38 -10.39
CA GLN A 401 -18.61 15.72 -10.77
C GLN A 401 -19.10 16.16 -12.15
N ILE A 402 -19.11 15.22 -13.12
CA ILE A 402 -19.67 15.44 -14.46
C ILE A 402 -21.16 15.75 -14.38
N ALA A 403 -21.94 14.94 -13.65
CA ALA A 403 -23.37 15.10 -13.48
C ALA A 403 -23.73 16.47 -12.88
N MET A 404 -23.03 16.84 -11.80
CA MET A 404 -23.16 18.16 -11.17
C MET A 404 -22.88 19.29 -12.16
N SER A 405 -21.83 19.17 -12.98
CA SER A 405 -21.46 20.19 -13.96
C SER A 405 -22.53 20.34 -15.05
N TYR A 406 -23.03 19.24 -15.60
CA TYR A 406 -24.15 19.27 -16.56
C TYR A 406 -25.42 19.87 -15.96
N GLY A 407 -25.74 19.55 -14.70
CA GLY A 407 -26.88 20.11 -14.00
C GLY A 407 -26.80 21.64 -13.85
N ARG A 408 -25.60 22.17 -13.54
CA ARG A 408 -25.34 23.61 -13.47
C ARG A 408 -25.37 24.31 -14.84
N LEU A 409 -25.11 23.56 -15.92
CA LEU A 409 -25.24 24.02 -17.31
C LEU A 409 -26.65 23.82 -17.89
N ASN A 410 -27.64 23.45 -17.06
CA ASN A 410 -29.02 23.14 -17.46
C ASN A 410 -29.17 21.99 -18.48
N GLN A 411 -28.17 21.11 -18.60
CA GLN A 411 -28.22 19.92 -19.44
C GLN A 411 -28.74 18.71 -18.64
N GLN A 412 -30.02 18.75 -18.30
CA GLN A 412 -30.62 17.81 -17.34
C GLN A 412 -30.57 16.35 -17.79
N GLY A 413 -30.68 16.07 -19.10
CA GLY A 413 -30.56 14.72 -19.64
C GLY A 413 -29.18 14.08 -19.37
N GLU A 414 -28.09 14.80 -19.67
CA GLU A 414 -26.73 14.34 -19.38
C GLU A 414 -26.48 14.25 -17.86
N SER A 415 -26.94 15.24 -17.10
CA SER A 415 -26.87 15.22 -15.62
C SER A 415 -27.46 13.93 -15.04
N HIS A 416 -28.69 13.60 -15.41
CA HIS A 416 -29.35 12.38 -14.95
C HIS A 416 -28.64 11.11 -15.44
N TYR A 417 -28.14 11.08 -16.68
CA TYR A 417 -27.38 9.93 -17.18
C TYR A 417 -26.14 9.64 -16.32
N TYR A 418 -25.31 10.65 -16.05
CA TYR A 418 -24.10 10.48 -15.26
C TYR A 418 -24.38 10.21 -13.77
N PHE A 419 -25.46 10.78 -13.19
CA PHE A 419 -25.93 10.35 -11.87
C PHE A 419 -26.34 8.86 -11.86
N GLY A 420 -27.00 8.39 -12.91
CA GLY A 420 -27.33 6.97 -13.07
C GLY A 420 -26.08 6.07 -13.04
N LEU A 421 -25.03 6.44 -13.78
CA LEU A 421 -23.75 5.73 -13.78
C LEU A 421 -23.08 5.73 -12.39
N TYR A 422 -23.08 6.87 -11.71
CA TYR A 422 -22.56 7.01 -10.35
C TYR A 422 -23.28 6.06 -9.38
N PHE A 423 -24.62 6.14 -9.30
CA PHE A 423 -25.39 5.31 -8.38
C PHE A 423 -25.33 3.82 -8.71
N LYS A 424 -25.20 3.46 -9.99
CA LYS A 424 -24.96 2.09 -10.43
C LYS A 424 -23.63 1.55 -9.87
N LYS A 425 -22.55 2.33 -9.96
CA LYS A 425 -21.24 1.97 -9.40
C LYS A 425 -21.28 1.84 -7.86
N GLU A 426 -22.00 2.74 -7.19
CA GLU A 426 -22.24 2.71 -5.74
C GLU A 426 -23.21 1.59 -5.29
N LYS A 427 -23.68 0.74 -6.22
CA LYS A 427 -24.65 -0.35 -5.97
C LYS A 427 -25.97 0.14 -5.37
N LYS A 428 -26.35 1.40 -5.61
CA LYS A 428 -27.62 2.01 -5.22
C LYS A 428 -28.62 1.88 -6.36
N LYS A 429 -29.14 0.66 -6.54
CA LYS A 429 -29.95 0.24 -7.70
C LYS A 429 -31.16 1.15 -7.94
N GLU A 430 -31.94 1.46 -6.90
CA GLU A 430 -33.15 2.28 -7.01
C GLU A 430 -32.83 3.70 -7.50
N SER A 431 -31.79 4.31 -6.94
CA SER A 431 -31.32 5.65 -7.36
C SER A 431 -30.84 5.62 -8.81
N ALA A 432 -30.09 4.59 -9.21
CA ALA A 432 -29.62 4.43 -10.57
C ALA A 432 -30.78 4.30 -11.57
N LEU A 433 -31.77 3.45 -11.25
CA LEU A 433 -32.97 3.27 -12.07
C LEU A 433 -33.77 4.56 -12.21
N PHE A 434 -33.95 5.32 -11.13
CA PHE A 434 -34.62 6.62 -11.17
C PHE A 434 -33.93 7.58 -12.15
N HIS A 435 -32.61 7.73 -12.00
CA HIS A 435 -31.84 8.66 -12.81
C HIS A 435 -31.80 8.28 -14.29
N PHE A 436 -31.62 6.99 -14.62
CA PHE A 436 -31.68 6.54 -16.00
C PHE A 436 -33.06 6.76 -16.64
N ARG A 437 -34.16 6.52 -15.92
CA ARG A 437 -35.51 6.82 -16.41
C ARG A 437 -35.73 8.32 -16.64
N GLN A 438 -35.24 9.16 -15.73
CA GLN A 438 -35.31 10.61 -15.92
C GLN A 438 -34.51 11.07 -17.14
N ALA A 439 -33.35 10.46 -17.40
CA ALA A 439 -32.54 10.78 -18.57
C ALA A 439 -33.26 10.47 -19.90
N LEU A 440 -34.02 9.37 -19.98
CA LEU A 440 -34.78 8.99 -21.19
C LEU A 440 -35.82 10.05 -21.60
N ASN A 441 -36.34 10.85 -20.67
CA ASN A 441 -37.26 11.94 -20.99
C ASN A 441 -36.62 13.02 -21.89
N TYR A 442 -35.30 13.04 -22.02
CA TYR A 442 -34.54 14.00 -22.81
C TYR A 442 -33.94 13.42 -24.10
N TYR A 443 -33.96 12.10 -24.29
CA TYR A 443 -33.31 11.43 -25.42
C TYR A 443 -34.32 10.58 -26.19
N PRO A 444 -34.62 10.93 -27.46
CA PRO A 444 -35.47 10.12 -28.32
C PRO A 444 -34.95 8.68 -28.48
N GLU A 445 -35.89 7.74 -28.68
CA GLU A 445 -35.55 6.36 -28.98
C GLU A 445 -34.64 6.25 -30.22
N GLY A 446 -33.69 5.31 -30.18
CA GLY A 446 -32.72 5.09 -31.26
C GLY A 446 -31.50 6.02 -31.23
N THR A 447 -31.47 7.06 -30.39
CA THR A 447 -30.24 7.82 -30.18
C THR A 447 -29.17 6.98 -29.47
N PRO A 448 -27.86 7.18 -29.73
CA PRO A 448 -26.80 6.45 -29.05
C PRO A 448 -26.89 6.53 -27.51
N ARG A 449 -27.35 7.68 -26.99
CA ARG A 449 -27.55 7.88 -25.56
C ARG A 449 -28.75 7.08 -25.03
N ALA A 450 -29.88 7.07 -25.72
CA ALA A 450 -31.03 6.26 -25.32
C ALA A 450 -30.67 4.76 -25.30
N VAL A 451 -29.93 4.28 -26.30
CA VAL A 451 -29.42 2.88 -26.34
C VAL A 451 -28.56 2.58 -25.11
N ALA A 452 -27.56 3.42 -24.82
CA ALA A 452 -26.70 3.24 -23.65
C ALA A 452 -27.47 3.26 -22.31
N ILE A 453 -28.53 4.07 -22.21
CA ILE A 453 -29.41 4.09 -21.03
C ILE A 453 -30.22 2.79 -20.93
N HIS A 454 -30.80 2.31 -22.03
CA HIS A 454 -31.54 1.05 -22.04
C HIS A 454 -30.66 -0.14 -21.65
N ASP A 455 -29.43 -0.22 -22.15
CA ASP A 455 -28.47 -1.25 -21.78
C ASP A 455 -28.18 -1.22 -20.27
N ALA A 456 -27.92 -0.02 -19.72
CA ALA A 456 -27.67 0.13 -18.29
C ALA A 456 -28.89 -0.26 -17.42
N LEU A 457 -30.11 0.05 -17.87
CA LEU A 457 -31.35 -0.37 -17.21
C LEU A 457 -31.52 -1.89 -17.24
N ASN A 458 -31.23 -2.53 -18.37
CA ASN A 458 -31.33 -3.98 -18.54
C ASN A 458 -30.35 -4.71 -17.60
N GLU A 459 -29.10 -4.26 -17.55
CA GLU A 459 -28.09 -4.81 -16.63
C GLU A 459 -28.54 -4.70 -15.16
N LEU A 460 -29.08 -3.55 -14.75
CA LEU A 460 -29.55 -3.36 -13.38
C LEU A 460 -30.74 -4.27 -13.04
N ASN A 461 -31.57 -4.62 -14.03
CA ASN A 461 -32.75 -5.47 -13.84
C ASN A 461 -32.45 -6.97 -13.94
N ALA A 462 -31.31 -7.37 -14.51
CA ALA A 462 -30.91 -8.77 -14.71
C ALA A 462 -30.60 -9.52 -13.40
N ASP A 463 -30.37 -8.83 -12.28
CA ASP A 463 -30.17 -9.46 -10.97
C ASP A 463 -31.49 -9.88 -10.30
N LYS A 464 -31.97 -11.06 -10.68
CA LYS A 464 -32.62 -12.09 -9.84
C LYS A 464 -32.71 -13.41 -10.64
N PRO A 465 -31.97 -14.48 -10.30
CA PRO A 465 -32.47 -15.81 -10.59
C PRO A 465 -33.74 -15.99 -9.75
N LYS A 466 -34.90 -16.18 -10.39
CA LYS A 466 -36.05 -16.78 -9.71
C LYS A 466 -35.56 -18.10 -9.12
N LYS A 467 -35.66 -18.29 -7.80
CA LYS A 467 -35.62 -19.63 -7.22
C LYS A 467 -36.60 -20.49 -8.04
N PRO A 468 -36.20 -21.66 -8.56
CA PRO A 468 -37.17 -22.52 -9.22
C PRO A 468 -38.26 -22.84 -8.21
N ASP A 469 -39.52 -22.58 -8.60
CA ASP A 469 -40.69 -22.97 -7.83
C ASP A 469 -40.51 -24.43 -7.43
N LYS A 470 -40.60 -24.70 -6.12
CA LYS A 470 -40.74 -26.06 -5.63
C LYS A 470 -41.93 -26.66 -6.38
N LYS A 471 -41.65 -27.63 -7.25
CA LYS A 471 -42.65 -28.46 -7.90
C LYS A 471 -43.69 -28.84 -6.85
N SER A 472 -44.93 -28.46 -7.11
CA SER A 472 -46.12 -29.01 -6.47
C SER A 472 -46.03 -30.53 -6.50
N ASP A 473 -46.11 -31.16 -5.33
CA ASP A 473 -46.21 -32.62 -5.22
C ASP A 473 -47.40 -33.14 -6.06
N PRO A 474 -47.27 -34.29 -6.74
CA PRO A 474 -48.39 -34.88 -7.45
C PRO A 474 -49.43 -35.41 -6.45
N PRO A 475 -50.73 -35.42 -6.81
CA PRO A 475 -51.78 -35.92 -5.93
C PRO A 475 -51.56 -37.42 -5.65
N GLN A 476 -51.52 -37.78 -4.38
CA GLN A 476 -51.58 -39.18 -3.94
C GLN A 476 -52.88 -39.81 -4.48
N LYS A 477 -52.72 -40.83 -5.34
CA LYS A 477 -53.80 -41.74 -5.69
C LYS A 477 -54.20 -42.56 -4.46
N ALA A 478 -55.50 -42.63 -4.23
CA ALA A 478 -56.15 -43.57 -3.33
C ALA A 478 -56.13 -45.01 -3.90
N SER A 479 -56.42 -45.98 -3.02
CA SER A 479 -56.68 -47.42 -3.19
C SER A 479 -55.43 -48.29 -3.42
N GLU A 480 -55.16 -49.36 -2.67
CA GLU A 480 -55.99 -50.26 -1.83
C GLU A 480 -55.28 -50.67 -0.53
#